data_AF-A0A536P2D0-F1
#
_entry.id   AF-A0A536P2D0-F1
#
_cell.length_a   1.000
_cell.length_b   1.000
_cell.length_c   1.000
_cell.angle_alpha   90.00
_cell.angle_beta   90.00
_cell.angle_gamma   90.00
#
_symmetry.space_group_name_H-M   'P 1'
#
loop_
_entity.id
_entity.type
_entity.pdbx_description
1 polymer ?
#
loop_
_entity_poly.entity_id
_entity_poly.type
_entity_poly.pdbx_seq_one_letter_code
_entity_poly.pdbx_strand_id
1 'polypeptide(L)'
;MTPEGQRMEALAERLRTVEPMAPSPAAKIRGWNLVSAAVQQSATVRSRGHSVKRLVLAAVAAAVLLVGGAVAASADSLPDSALYPIKGVVEQVRGALAFSPSDQLTYHLELAQTRLTEAEAMIARHRLDLASQALSAMDDQLGDAAALVKAEKGTDPAIAADLENRLLQAIATHDGQLARLQGQVTNPAAQSAILKARDRAAQAVQVAQTSNNNGNPSPNGKGSGNASASPHPTPKH
;
A
#
# COMPACT_ATOMS: atom_id res chain seq x y z
N MET A 1 -2.01 -99.42 5.02
CA MET A 1 -1.47 -98.40 5.94
C MET A 1 -0.03 -98.17 5.56
N THR A 2 0.34 -96.94 5.19
CA THR A 2 1.65 -96.63 4.59
C THR A 2 2.73 -96.46 5.67
N PRO A 3 3.98 -96.85 5.41
CA PRO A 3 5.08 -96.80 6.38
C PRO A 3 5.43 -95.39 6.86
N GLU A 4 4.96 -94.34 6.17
CA GLU A 4 5.13 -92.95 6.59
C GLU A 4 4.28 -92.56 7.81
N GLY A 5 3.06 -93.12 7.94
CA GLY A 5 2.17 -92.81 9.07
C GLY A 5 2.79 -93.24 10.40
N GLN A 6 3.39 -94.44 10.44
CA GLN A 6 4.05 -94.96 11.64
C GLN A 6 5.29 -94.14 12.03
N ARG A 7 6.00 -93.56 11.05
CA ARG A 7 7.15 -92.67 11.33
C ARG A 7 6.70 -91.35 11.95
N MET A 8 5.57 -90.80 11.49
CA MET A 8 5.03 -89.55 12.02
C MET A 8 4.48 -89.72 13.44
N GLU A 9 3.85 -90.85 13.75
CA GLU A 9 3.44 -91.16 15.12
C GLU A 9 4.64 -91.31 16.07
N ALA A 10 5.68 -92.05 15.66
CA ALA A 10 6.91 -92.18 16.45
C ALA A 10 7.61 -90.83 16.69
N LEU A 11 7.53 -89.90 15.72
CA LEU A 11 8.10 -88.57 15.83
C LEU A 11 7.26 -87.66 16.75
N ALA A 12 5.93 -87.76 16.67
CA ALA A 12 5.03 -87.06 17.57
C ALA A 12 5.19 -87.53 19.02
N GLU A 13 5.38 -88.83 19.25
CA GLU A 13 5.61 -89.38 20.58
C GLU A 13 6.97 -88.95 21.14
N ARG A 14 8.02 -88.89 20.31
CA ARG A 14 9.31 -88.28 20.69
C ARG A 14 9.19 -86.80 21.03
N LEU A 15 8.47 -86.00 20.26
CA LEU A 15 8.31 -84.57 20.54
C LEU A 15 7.49 -84.30 21.81
N ARG A 16 6.59 -85.20 22.20
CA ARG A 16 5.83 -85.09 23.46
C ARG A 16 6.69 -85.30 24.70
N THR A 17 7.83 -86.00 24.57
CA THR A 17 8.79 -86.20 25.67
C THR A 17 9.78 -85.05 25.84
N VAL A 18 9.82 -84.10 24.91
CA VAL A 18 10.66 -82.90 25.02
C VAL A 18 9.89 -81.85 25.81
N GLU A 19 10.17 -81.76 27.12
CA GLU A 19 9.61 -80.69 27.96
C GLU A 19 9.99 -79.31 27.40
N PRO A 20 9.02 -78.38 27.22
CA PRO A 20 9.31 -77.04 26.74
C PRO A 20 10.08 -76.24 27.80
N MET A 21 11.36 -75.95 27.53
CA MET A 21 12.19 -75.08 28.36
C MET A 21 11.68 -73.63 28.29
N ALA A 22 10.97 -73.17 29.32
CA ALA A 22 10.56 -71.77 29.43
C ALA A 22 11.77 -70.88 29.78
N PRO A 23 11.97 -69.72 29.11
CA PRO A 23 13.08 -68.83 29.43
C PRO A 23 12.97 -68.28 30.86
N SER A 24 14.10 -68.22 31.58
CA SER A 24 14.15 -67.80 32.97
C SER A 24 13.67 -66.35 33.17
N PRO A 25 13.06 -66.00 34.31
CA PRO A 25 12.54 -64.66 34.58
C PRO A 25 13.58 -63.54 34.42
N ALA A 26 14.85 -63.82 34.75
CA ALA A 26 15.94 -62.86 34.61
C ALA A 26 16.25 -62.49 33.15
N ALA A 27 16.06 -63.42 32.20
CA ALA A 27 16.26 -63.15 30.78
C ALA A 27 15.20 -62.19 30.22
N LYS A 28 13.94 -62.30 30.71
CA LYS A 28 12.86 -61.37 30.33
C LYS A 28 13.14 -59.94 30.80
N ILE A 29 13.69 -59.78 32.00
CA ILE A 29 14.04 -58.47 32.56
C ILE A 29 15.17 -57.80 31.77
N ARG A 30 16.21 -58.56 31.39
CA ARG A 30 17.31 -58.03 30.56
C ARG A 30 16.84 -57.64 29.16
N GLY A 31 15.96 -58.45 28.56
CA GLY A 31 15.36 -58.12 27.26
C GLY A 31 14.56 -56.81 27.31
N TRP A 32 13.78 -56.59 28.37
CA TRP A 32 12.99 -55.37 28.54
C TRP A 32 13.86 -54.11 28.74
N ASN A 33 14.98 -54.22 29.45
CA ASN A 33 15.90 -53.08 29.63
C ASN A 33 16.61 -52.66 28.34
N LEU A 34 16.88 -53.59 27.42
CA LEU A 34 17.47 -53.28 26.13
C LEU A 34 16.45 -52.60 25.20
N VAL A 35 15.19 -53.02 25.25
CA VAL A 35 14.10 -52.40 24.49
C VAL A 35 13.82 -50.97 24.99
N SER A 36 13.80 -50.75 26.31
CA SER A 36 13.55 -49.40 26.87
C SER A 36 14.72 -48.42 26.66
N ALA A 37 15.96 -48.92 26.56
CA ALA A 37 17.12 -48.09 26.21
C ALA A 37 17.08 -47.63 24.75
N ALA A 38 16.62 -48.48 23.81
CA ALA A 38 16.44 -48.12 22.41
C ALA A 38 15.31 -47.09 22.21
N VAL A 39 14.25 -47.15 23.02
CA VAL A 39 13.14 -46.19 22.97
C VAL A 39 13.55 -44.81 23.50
N GLN A 40 14.43 -44.72 24.49
CA GLN A 40 14.87 -43.42 25.05
C GLN A 40 15.86 -42.66 24.15
N GLN A 41 16.64 -43.34 23.32
CA GLN A 41 17.58 -42.68 22.39
C GLN A 41 16.89 -41.93 21.23
N SER A 42 15.58 -42.14 21.02
CA SER A 42 14.81 -41.41 20.02
C SER A 42 14.33 -40.02 20.49
N ALA A 43 14.62 -39.63 21.74
CA ALA A 43 14.13 -38.40 22.36
C ALA A 43 15.12 -37.22 22.39
N THR A 44 16.15 -37.19 21.53
CA THR A 44 17.03 -36.02 21.37
C THR A 44 16.99 -35.39 19.98
N VAL A 45 15.84 -35.42 19.30
CA VAL A 45 15.57 -34.43 18.23
C VAL A 45 15.16 -33.13 18.91
N ARG A 46 16.16 -32.35 19.31
CA ARG A 46 15.99 -30.99 19.80
C ARG A 46 15.23 -30.19 18.74
N SER A 47 14.02 -29.76 19.09
CA SER A 47 13.09 -28.88 18.37
C SER A 47 13.68 -28.16 17.13
N ARG A 48 13.45 -28.75 15.95
CA ARG A 48 13.60 -28.07 14.64
C ARG A 48 12.62 -26.91 14.45
N GLY A 49 11.62 -26.75 15.32
CA GLY A 49 10.61 -25.70 15.24
C GLY A 49 11.17 -24.30 15.52
N HIS A 50 12.14 -24.15 16.45
CA HIS A 50 12.75 -22.84 16.70
C HIS A 50 13.65 -22.41 15.56
N SER A 51 14.34 -23.33 14.88
CA SER A 51 15.20 -23.02 13.74
C SER A 51 14.39 -22.59 12.52
N VAL A 52 13.27 -23.24 12.22
CA VAL A 52 12.38 -22.82 11.12
C VAL A 52 11.70 -21.48 11.48
N LYS A 53 11.20 -21.30 12.71
CA LYS A 53 10.64 -20.00 13.14
C LYS A 53 11.67 -18.88 13.10
N ARG A 54 12.92 -19.13 13.51
CA ARG A 54 14.02 -18.17 13.44
C ARG A 54 14.43 -17.87 12.00
N LEU A 55 14.44 -18.86 11.12
CA LEU A 55 14.72 -18.68 9.69
C LEU A 55 13.60 -17.87 9.02
N VAL A 56 12.34 -18.14 9.33
CA VAL A 56 11.20 -17.34 8.85
C VAL A 56 11.29 -15.92 9.39
N LEU A 57 11.56 -15.73 10.69
CA LEU A 57 11.70 -14.40 11.28
C LEU A 57 12.89 -13.64 10.68
N ALA A 58 14.02 -14.31 10.43
CA ALA A 58 15.19 -13.74 9.79
C ALA A 58 14.94 -13.41 8.31
N ALA A 59 14.20 -14.26 7.59
CA ALA A 59 13.81 -14.00 6.21
C ALA A 59 12.82 -12.83 6.12
N VAL A 60 11.87 -12.74 7.04
CA VAL A 60 10.94 -11.59 7.15
C VAL A 60 11.70 -10.34 7.53
N ALA A 61 12.62 -10.39 8.50
CA ALA A 61 13.44 -9.24 8.87
C ALA A 61 14.37 -8.81 7.73
N ALA A 62 14.98 -9.75 7.01
CA ALA A 62 15.78 -9.47 5.82
C ALA A 62 14.91 -8.90 4.69
N ALA A 63 13.70 -9.41 4.47
CA ALA A 63 12.75 -8.87 3.51
C ALA A 63 12.32 -7.45 3.92
N VAL A 64 12.03 -7.20 5.20
CA VAL A 64 11.69 -5.87 5.72
C VAL A 64 12.88 -4.91 5.65
N LEU A 65 14.12 -5.38 5.83
CA LEU A 65 15.33 -4.55 5.69
C LEU A 65 15.67 -4.30 4.21
N LEU A 66 15.49 -5.27 3.33
CA LEU A 66 15.69 -5.12 1.88
C LEU A 66 14.61 -4.23 1.28
N VAL A 67 13.35 -4.42 1.68
CA VAL A 67 12.24 -3.54 1.32
C VAL A 67 12.43 -2.18 1.97
N GLY A 68 12.82 -2.08 3.23
CA GLY A 68 13.06 -0.82 3.94
C GLY A 68 14.22 -0.02 3.33
N GLY A 69 15.32 -0.69 2.96
CA GLY A 69 16.44 -0.09 2.24
C GLY A 69 16.09 0.31 0.81
N ALA A 70 15.30 -0.51 0.11
CA ALA A 70 14.77 -0.18 -1.22
C ALA A 70 13.74 0.95 -1.16
N VAL A 71 12.92 1.04 -0.11
CA VAL A 71 11.95 2.11 0.14
C VAL A 71 12.68 3.41 0.39
N ALA A 72 13.70 3.41 1.27
CA ALA A 72 14.53 4.58 1.54
C ALA A 72 15.29 5.05 0.28
N ALA A 73 15.85 4.12 -0.50
CA ALA A 73 16.51 4.45 -1.77
C ALA A 73 15.51 4.86 -2.87
N SER A 74 14.28 4.32 -2.87
CA SER A 74 13.23 4.69 -3.82
C SER A 74 12.57 6.03 -3.47
N ALA A 75 12.59 6.46 -2.22
CA ALA A 75 12.02 7.74 -1.81
C ALA A 75 12.73 8.91 -2.49
N ASP A 76 14.04 8.80 -2.67
CA ASP A 76 14.89 9.77 -3.40
C ASP A 76 14.94 9.51 -4.92
N SER A 77 14.24 8.47 -5.39
CA SER A 77 14.26 8.10 -6.79
C SER A 77 13.44 9.09 -7.62
N LEU A 78 14.06 9.58 -8.69
CA LEU A 78 13.47 10.57 -9.60
C LEU A 78 12.66 9.88 -10.71
N PRO A 79 11.77 10.60 -11.41
CA PRO A 79 10.92 10.04 -12.46
C PRO A 79 11.67 9.28 -13.58
N ASP A 80 12.96 9.55 -13.76
CA ASP A 80 13.81 8.86 -14.75
C ASP A 80 14.54 7.62 -14.25
N SER A 81 14.36 7.25 -12.99
CA SER A 81 15.16 6.22 -12.34
C SER A 81 14.47 4.85 -12.35
N ALA A 82 15.27 3.78 -12.33
CA ALA A 82 14.76 2.41 -12.35
C ALA A 82 13.95 2.02 -11.10
N LEU A 83 14.13 2.74 -9.98
CA LEU A 83 13.40 2.50 -8.72
C LEU A 83 12.09 3.30 -8.62
N TYR A 84 11.81 4.20 -9.57
CA TYR A 84 10.61 5.04 -9.56
C TYR A 84 9.30 4.24 -9.57
N PRO A 85 9.15 3.11 -10.29
CA PRO A 85 7.95 2.29 -10.19
C PRO A 85 7.71 1.77 -8.77
N ILE A 86 8.77 1.49 -8.01
CA ILE A 86 8.68 1.04 -6.61
C ILE A 86 8.20 2.20 -5.72
N LYS A 87 8.70 3.42 -5.95
CA LYS A 87 8.24 4.63 -5.25
C LYS A 87 6.73 4.82 -5.38
N GLY A 88 6.20 4.71 -6.61
CA GLY A 88 4.76 4.81 -6.87
C GLY A 88 3.92 3.78 -6.11
N VAL A 89 4.41 2.54 -5.96
CA VAL A 89 3.72 1.51 -5.16
C VAL A 89 3.70 1.87 -3.67
N VAL A 90 4.82 2.36 -3.13
CA VAL A 90 4.91 2.79 -1.73
C VAL A 90 3.98 3.96 -1.44
N GLU A 91 3.94 4.94 -2.34
CA GLU A 91 3.04 6.10 -2.26
C GLU A 91 1.58 5.67 -2.26
N GLN A 92 1.17 4.75 -3.15
CA GLN A 92 -0.19 4.21 -3.20
C GLN A 92 -0.59 3.49 -1.92
N VAL A 93 0.29 2.66 -1.35
CA VAL A 93 0.02 1.98 -0.08
C VAL A 93 -0.16 2.99 1.04
N ARG A 94 0.65 4.05 1.08
CA ARG A 94 0.52 5.11 2.08
C ARG A 94 -0.80 5.86 1.93
N GLY A 95 -1.22 6.18 0.71
CA GLY A 95 -2.52 6.78 0.44
C GLY A 95 -3.70 5.88 0.85
N ALA A 96 -3.60 4.57 0.60
CA ALA A 96 -4.62 3.61 1.01
C ALA A 96 -4.77 3.46 2.54
N LEU A 97 -3.75 3.86 3.31
CA LEU A 97 -3.76 3.85 4.77
C LEU A 97 -4.22 5.20 5.37
N ALA A 98 -4.50 6.22 4.54
CA ALA A 98 -5.02 7.50 4.99
C ALA A 98 -6.55 7.40 5.19
N PHE A 99 -6.97 7.02 6.39
CA PHE A 99 -8.37 6.73 6.68
C PHE A 99 -9.20 7.95 7.10
N SER A 100 -8.56 9.02 7.59
CA SER A 100 -9.24 10.26 7.98
C SER A 100 -9.09 11.35 6.90
N PRO A 101 -10.04 12.31 6.79
CA PRO A 101 -9.89 13.47 5.91
C PRO A 101 -8.59 14.25 6.16
N SER A 102 -8.18 14.36 7.43
CA SER A 102 -6.93 15.00 7.82
C SER A 102 -5.69 14.25 7.31
N ASP A 103 -5.70 12.91 7.36
CA ASP A 103 -4.60 12.09 6.86
C ASP A 103 -4.55 12.11 5.33
N GLN A 104 -5.70 12.08 4.66
CA GLN A 104 -5.80 12.17 3.20
C GLN A 104 -5.28 13.51 2.70
N LEU A 105 -5.66 14.61 3.36
CA LEU A 105 -5.10 15.93 3.05
C LEU A 105 -3.58 15.92 3.21
N THR A 106 -3.08 15.40 4.33
CA THR A 106 -1.63 15.33 4.60
C THR A 106 -0.91 14.55 3.50
N TYR A 107 -1.46 13.40 3.10
CA TYR A 107 -0.92 12.57 2.02
C TYR A 107 -0.82 13.35 0.70
N HIS A 108 -1.90 14.01 0.26
CA HIS A 108 -1.89 14.78 -0.98
C HIS A 108 -0.90 15.95 -0.93
N LEU A 109 -0.82 16.66 0.19
CA LEU A 109 0.11 17.78 0.36
C LEU A 109 1.58 17.34 0.32
N GLU A 110 1.91 16.23 0.98
CA GLU A 110 3.27 15.67 0.93
C GLU A 110 3.65 15.17 -0.46
N LEU A 111 2.69 14.57 -1.17
CA LEU A 111 2.93 14.12 -2.54
C LEU A 111 3.11 15.31 -3.49
N ALA A 112 2.30 16.37 -3.35
CA ALA A 112 2.49 17.62 -4.09
C ALA A 112 3.90 18.21 -3.88
N GLN A 113 4.35 18.31 -2.62
CA GLN A 113 5.70 18.79 -2.31
C GLN A 113 6.79 17.89 -2.93
N THR A 114 6.59 16.57 -2.91
CA THR A 114 7.52 15.62 -3.53
C THR A 114 7.61 15.84 -5.04
N ARG A 115 6.48 16.01 -5.73
CA ARG A 115 6.43 16.29 -7.16
C ARG A 115 7.08 17.62 -7.52
N LEU A 116 6.96 18.63 -6.67
CA LEU A 116 7.66 19.90 -6.86
C LEU A 116 9.18 19.72 -6.79
N THR A 117 9.69 18.98 -5.80
CA THR A 117 11.12 18.68 -5.69
C THR A 117 11.63 17.85 -6.87
N GLU A 118 10.83 16.89 -7.36
CA GLU A 118 11.14 16.14 -8.59
C GLU A 118 11.22 17.07 -9.81
N ALA A 119 10.30 18.02 -9.94
CA ALA A 119 10.31 19.00 -11.02
C ALA A 119 11.54 19.90 -10.99
N GLU A 120 11.92 20.41 -9.82
CA GLU A 120 13.15 21.19 -9.61
C GLU A 120 14.39 20.41 -10.08
N ALA A 121 14.50 19.15 -9.66
CA ALA A 121 15.61 18.27 -10.07
C ALA A 121 15.61 18.01 -11.59
N MET A 122 14.45 17.83 -12.21
CA MET A 122 14.34 17.61 -13.65
C MET A 122 14.71 18.88 -14.44
N ILE A 123 14.33 20.07 -13.96
CA ILE A 123 14.72 21.35 -14.56
C ILE A 123 16.24 21.52 -14.50
N ALA A 124 16.87 21.24 -13.35
CA ALA A 124 18.32 21.29 -13.19
C ALA A 124 19.06 20.32 -14.14
N ARG A 125 18.42 19.21 -14.52
CA ARG A 125 18.95 18.22 -15.48
C ARG A 125 18.54 18.50 -16.93
N HIS A 126 17.92 19.64 -17.22
CA HIS A 126 17.39 20.01 -18.54
C HIS A 126 16.35 19.02 -19.10
N ARG A 127 15.69 18.23 -18.25
CA ARG A 127 14.63 17.29 -18.63
C ARG A 127 13.25 17.92 -18.50
N LEU A 128 12.97 18.87 -19.38
CA LEU A 128 11.80 19.74 -19.25
C LEU A 128 10.46 19.01 -19.40
N ASP A 129 10.41 17.95 -20.21
CA ASP A 129 9.19 17.13 -20.36
C ASP A 129 8.84 16.42 -19.04
N LEU A 130 9.85 15.89 -18.34
CA LEU A 130 9.65 15.24 -17.03
C LEU A 130 9.35 16.27 -15.95
N ALA A 131 9.94 17.46 -16.00
CA ALA A 131 9.59 18.55 -15.10
C ALA A 131 8.12 18.97 -15.27
N SER A 132 7.65 19.09 -16.51
CA SER A 132 6.25 19.43 -16.79
C SER A 132 5.28 18.36 -16.32
N GLN A 133 5.65 17.08 -16.46
CA GLN A 133 4.89 15.96 -15.92
C GLN A 133 4.83 15.99 -14.39
N ALA A 134 5.97 16.23 -13.72
CA ALA A 134 6.03 16.34 -12.26
C ALA A 134 5.20 17.53 -11.76
N LEU A 135 5.28 18.70 -12.39
CA LEU A 135 4.42 19.85 -12.07
C LEU A 135 2.93 19.56 -12.30
N SER A 136 2.58 18.83 -13.36
CA SER A 136 1.19 18.42 -13.58
C SER A 136 0.71 17.45 -12.49
N ALA A 137 1.55 16.51 -12.07
CA ALA A 137 1.22 15.60 -10.98
C ALA A 137 1.08 16.33 -9.63
N MET A 138 1.88 17.38 -9.38
CA MET A 138 1.69 18.27 -8.23
C MET A 138 0.31 18.95 -8.29
N ASP A 139 -0.07 19.48 -9.45
CA ASP A 139 -1.37 20.13 -9.64
C ASP A 139 -2.53 19.17 -9.35
N ASP A 140 -2.43 17.92 -9.81
CA ASP A 140 -3.43 16.89 -9.57
C ASP A 140 -3.61 16.63 -8.06
N GLN A 141 -2.50 16.55 -7.30
CA GLN A 141 -2.55 16.38 -5.85
C GLN A 141 -3.18 17.57 -5.11
N LEU A 142 -2.91 18.80 -5.56
CA LEU A 142 -3.55 19.99 -5.01
C LEU A 142 -5.04 20.06 -5.36
N GLY A 143 -5.41 19.56 -6.55
CA GLY A 143 -6.81 19.41 -6.97
C GLY A 143 -7.58 18.41 -6.09
N ASP A 144 -6.99 17.24 -5.84
CA ASP A 144 -7.57 16.21 -4.96
C ASP A 144 -7.72 16.73 -3.52
N ALA A 145 -6.70 17.41 -2.99
CA ALA A 145 -6.74 18.07 -1.69
C ALA A 145 -7.87 19.13 -1.60
N ALA A 146 -8.04 19.95 -2.63
CA ALA A 146 -9.11 20.95 -2.67
C ALA A 146 -10.50 20.33 -2.77
N ALA A 147 -10.65 19.25 -3.53
CA ALA A 147 -11.90 18.50 -3.64
C ALA A 147 -12.29 17.86 -2.30
N LEU A 148 -11.32 17.31 -1.57
CA LEU A 148 -11.50 16.78 -0.22
C LEU A 148 -11.99 17.85 0.76
N VAL A 149 -11.33 19.02 0.80
CA VAL A 149 -11.75 20.16 1.62
C VAL A 149 -13.19 20.55 1.30
N LYS A 150 -13.52 20.67 0.00
CA LYS A 150 -14.87 21.03 -0.45
C LYS A 150 -15.92 19.99 -0.03
N ALA A 151 -15.59 18.70 -0.11
CA ALA A 151 -16.48 17.62 0.32
C ALA A 151 -16.73 17.71 1.84
N GLU A 152 -15.68 17.94 2.63
CA GLU A 152 -15.78 18.01 4.08
C GLU A 152 -16.63 19.20 4.57
N LYS A 153 -16.71 20.30 3.80
CA LYS A 153 -17.62 21.42 4.10
C LYS A 153 -19.09 21.00 4.22
N GLY A 154 -19.50 19.92 3.56
CA GLY A 154 -20.85 19.36 3.68
C GLY A 154 -21.04 18.37 4.83
N THR A 155 -19.94 17.84 5.38
CA THR A 155 -19.95 16.80 6.43
C THR A 155 -19.66 17.40 7.80
N ASP A 156 -18.50 18.04 7.94
CA ASP A 156 -18.06 18.72 9.17
C ASP A 156 -17.39 20.06 8.81
N PRO A 157 -18.12 21.17 8.92
CA PRO A 157 -17.60 22.50 8.61
C PRO A 157 -16.41 22.94 9.48
N ALA A 158 -16.28 22.42 10.71
CA ALA A 158 -15.18 22.78 11.59
C ALA A 158 -13.88 22.09 11.15
N ILE A 159 -13.96 20.80 10.79
CA ILE A 159 -12.82 20.08 10.18
C ILE A 159 -12.47 20.72 8.85
N ALA A 160 -13.45 21.03 8.00
CA ALA A 160 -13.20 21.63 6.70
C ALA A 160 -12.44 22.96 6.77
N ALA A 161 -12.71 23.79 7.78
CA ALA A 161 -11.98 25.04 8.01
C ALA A 161 -10.51 24.81 8.38
N ASP A 162 -10.20 23.79 9.20
CA ASP A 162 -8.81 23.39 9.49
C ASP A 162 -8.09 22.90 8.22
N LEU A 163 -8.75 21.98 7.48
CA LEU A 163 -8.20 21.44 6.24
C LEU A 163 -7.94 22.54 5.20
N GLU A 164 -8.87 23.49 5.07
CA GLU A 164 -8.72 24.65 4.18
C GLU A 164 -7.50 25.49 4.56
N ASN A 165 -7.35 25.87 5.84
CA ASN A 165 -6.20 26.66 6.30
C ASN A 165 -4.86 25.96 6.00
N ARG A 166 -4.79 24.66 6.24
CA ARG A 166 -3.60 23.84 5.96
C ARG A 166 -3.28 23.78 4.47
N LEU A 167 -4.30 23.61 3.63
CA LEU A 167 -4.15 23.64 2.17
C LEU A 167 -3.65 25.01 1.69
N LEU A 168 -4.23 26.11 2.18
CA LEU A 168 -3.81 27.47 1.83
C LEU A 168 -2.34 27.73 2.21
N GLN A 169 -1.92 27.30 3.40
CA GLN A 169 -0.54 27.43 3.84
C GLN A 169 0.42 26.62 2.96
N ALA A 170 0.04 25.41 2.58
CA ALA A 170 0.84 24.57 1.68
C ALA A 170 0.96 25.19 0.29
N ILE A 171 -0.14 25.67 -0.29
CA ILE A 171 -0.14 26.35 -1.60
C ILE A 171 0.74 27.60 -1.56
N ALA A 172 0.65 28.42 -0.51
CA ALA A 172 1.52 29.60 -0.35
C ALA A 172 3.00 29.22 -0.29
N THR A 173 3.33 28.11 0.39
CA THR A 173 4.70 27.59 0.47
C THR A 173 5.21 27.13 -0.90
N HIS A 174 4.40 26.38 -1.65
CA HIS A 174 4.73 25.94 -3.00
C HIS A 174 4.86 27.12 -3.97
N ASP A 175 3.99 28.13 -3.88
CA ASP A 175 4.07 29.34 -4.72
C ASP A 175 5.41 30.08 -4.52
N GLY A 176 5.87 30.18 -3.27
CA GLY A 176 7.19 30.75 -2.96
C GLY A 176 8.37 29.93 -3.47
N GLN A 177 8.24 28.60 -3.58
CA GLN A 177 9.25 27.73 -4.21
C GLN A 177 9.24 27.90 -5.73
N LEU A 178 8.06 27.85 -6.36
CA LEU A 178 7.87 28.04 -7.79
C LEU A 178 8.33 29.43 -8.27
N ALA A 179 8.07 30.49 -7.49
CA ALA A 179 8.56 31.83 -7.80
C ALA A 179 10.09 31.92 -7.77
N ARG A 180 10.75 31.26 -6.81
CA ARG A 180 12.22 31.17 -6.76
C ARG A 180 12.76 30.41 -7.97
N LEU A 181 12.14 29.28 -8.30
CA LEU A 181 12.51 28.46 -9.45
C LEU A 181 12.34 29.25 -10.77
N GLN A 182 11.24 29.99 -10.92
CA GLN A 182 11.00 30.85 -12.08
C GLN A 182 12.12 31.89 -12.26
N GLY A 183 12.64 32.46 -11.17
CA GLY A 183 13.76 33.41 -11.22
C GLY A 183 15.11 32.78 -11.61
N GLN A 184 15.25 31.46 -11.48
CA GLN A 184 16.49 30.73 -11.79
C GLN A 184 16.49 30.14 -13.21
N VAL A 185 15.33 30.08 -13.87
CA VAL A 185 15.17 29.35 -15.13
C VAL A 185 14.98 30.32 -16.29
N THR A 186 15.85 30.22 -17.29
CA THR A 186 15.78 31.04 -18.52
C THR A 186 15.03 30.34 -19.66
N ASN A 187 14.78 29.03 -19.56
CA ASN A 187 14.11 28.28 -20.61
C ASN A 187 12.60 28.64 -20.67
N PRO A 188 12.06 29.04 -21.85
CA PRO A 188 10.68 29.48 -21.97
C PRO A 188 9.65 28.37 -21.67
N ALA A 189 9.93 27.13 -22.05
CA ALA A 189 9.01 26.01 -21.78
C ALA A 189 8.89 25.73 -20.28
N ALA A 190 10.00 25.81 -19.55
CA ALA A 190 10.01 25.66 -18.10
C ALA A 190 9.30 26.83 -17.39
N GLN A 191 9.51 28.06 -17.87
CA GLN A 191 8.77 29.23 -17.35
C GLN A 191 7.26 29.08 -17.56
N SER A 192 6.82 28.65 -18.75
CA SER A 192 5.40 28.39 -19.02
C SER A 192 4.84 27.27 -18.14
N ALA A 193 5.59 26.19 -17.90
CA ALA A 193 5.16 25.10 -17.03
C ALA A 193 5.00 25.56 -15.57
N ILE A 194 5.93 26.38 -15.06
CA ILE A 194 5.86 26.95 -13.71
C ILE A 194 4.66 27.88 -13.58
N LEU A 195 4.44 28.79 -14.55
CA LEU A 195 3.29 29.69 -14.55
C LEU A 195 1.96 28.91 -14.52
N LYS A 196 1.85 27.88 -15.38
CA LYS A 196 0.67 27.01 -15.42
C LYS A 196 0.42 26.33 -14.06
N ALA A 197 1.47 25.84 -13.40
CA ALA A 197 1.35 25.20 -12.09
C ALA A 197 0.87 26.19 -11.01
N ARG A 198 1.35 27.44 -11.04
CA ARG A 198 0.88 28.51 -10.14
C ARG A 198 -0.59 28.86 -10.38
N ASP A 199 -1.00 28.97 -11.64
CA ASP A 199 -2.39 29.24 -12.01
C ASP A 199 -3.33 28.10 -11.55
N ARG A 200 -2.89 26.85 -11.71
CA ARG A 200 -3.61 25.65 -11.22
C ARG A 200 -3.72 25.63 -9.71
N ALA A 201 -2.65 25.97 -8.99
CA ALA A 201 -2.68 26.08 -7.53
C ALA A 201 -3.67 27.17 -7.07
N ALA A 202 -3.73 28.30 -7.77
CA ALA A 202 -4.72 29.35 -7.49
C ALA A 202 -6.17 28.88 -7.75
N GLN A 203 -6.39 28.04 -8.76
CA GLN A 203 -7.71 27.42 -8.99
C GLN A 203 -8.08 26.42 -7.87
N ALA A 204 -7.11 25.65 -7.36
CA ALA A 204 -7.34 24.74 -6.23
C ALA A 204 -7.80 25.51 -4.98
N VAL A 205 -7.24 26.70 -4.72
CA VAL A 205 -7.73 27.60 -3.65
C VAL A 205 -9.19 27.96 -3.84
N GLN A 206 -9.60 28.34 -5.05
CA GLN A 206 -10.99 28.70 -5.35
C GLN A 206 -11.94 27.51 -5.15
N VAL A 207 -11.53 26.32 -5.58
CA VAL A 207 -12.29 25.08 -5.38
C VAL A 207 -12.49 24.79 -3.89
N ALA A 208 -11.42 24.91 -3.10
CA ALA A 208 -11.49 24.70 -1.66
C ALA A 208 -12.38 25.73 -0.97
N GLN A 209 -12.33 27.00 -1.39
CA GLN A 209 -13.12 28.10 -0.81
C GLN A 209 -14.60 28.06 -1.20
N THR A 210 -14.96 27.44 -2.32
CA THR A 210 -16.34 27.40 -2.80
C THR A 210 -17.24 26.70 -1.79
N SER A 211 -18.19 27.43 -1.20
CA SER A 211 -19.24 26.86 -0.36
C SER A 211 -20.09 25.86 -1.16
N ASN A 212 -20.41 24.73 -0.55
CA ASN A 212 -21.19 23.66 -1.16
C ASN A 212 -22.67 24.07 -1.29
N ASN A 213 -22.97 25.05 -2.15
CA ASN A 213 -24.34 25.39 -2.54
C ASN A 213 -24.85 24.39 -3.56
N ASN A 214 -24.94 23.11 -3.18
CA ASN A 214 -25.63 22.12 -3.99
C ASN A 214 -27.10 22.02 -3.53
N GLY A 215 -27.85 23.10 -3.79
CA GLY A 215 -29.28 23.00 -4.02
C GLY A 215 -29.48 22.37 -5.40
N ASN A 216 -29.89 21.11 -5.39
CA ASN A 216 -30.31 20.32 -6.54
C ASN A 216 -31.11 21.12 -7.60
N PRO A 217 -30.60 21.36 -8.83
CA PRO A 217 -31.47 21.70 -9.94
C PRO A 217 -32.16 20.42 -10.40
N SER A 218 -33.31 20.13 -9.79
CA SER A 218 -34.23 19.10 -10.28
C SER A 218 -34.63 19.41 -11.74
N PRO A 219 -34.33 18.53 -12.72
CA PRO A 219 -34.76 18.73 -14.09
C PRO A 219 -36.14 18.09 -14.25
N ASN A 220 -37.18 18.71 -13.69
CA ASN A 220 -38.55 18.35 -14.06
C ASN A 220 -39.46 19.56 -14.10
N GLY A 221 -39.31 20.32 -15.17
CA GLY A 221 -40.24 21.37 -15.60
C GLY A 221 -40.53 21.22 -17.08
N LYS A 222 -41.35 20.23 -17.45
CA LYS A 222 -42.05 20.23 -18.74
C LYS A 222 -43.00 21.44 -18.76
N GLY A 223 -42.55 22.52 -19.40
CA GLY A 223 -43.34 23.71 -19.69
C GLY A 223 -43.26 24.02 -21.18
N SER A 224 -44.07 23.32 -21.96
CA SER A 224 -44.40 23.68 -23.35
C SER A 224 -45.13 25.03 -23.34
N GLY A 225 -44.63 26.02 -24.09
CA GLY A 225 -45.26 27.34 -24.15
C GLY A 225 -44.64 28.24 -25.22
N ASN A 226 -44.99 27.96 -26.47
CA ASN A 226 -44.77 28.81 -27.64
C ASN A 226 -45.58 30.12 -27.53
N ALA A 227 -44.95 31.29 -27.62
CA ALA A 227 -45.63 32.54 -28.01
C ALA A 227 -44.65 33.63 -28.45
N SER A 228 -44.60 33.79 -29.77
CA SER A 228 -44.28 34.93 -30.63
C SER A 228 -44.05 36.33 -30.02
N ALA A 229 -43.09 36.99 -30.66
CA ALA A 229 -42.79 38.42 -30.62
C ALA A 229 -44.00 39.33 -30.95
N SER A 230 -44.02 40.52 -30.34
CA SER A 230 -44.23 41.81 -31.02
C SER A 230 -44.02 42.99 -30.04
N PRO A 231 -43.23 44.01 -30.38
CA PRO A 231 -43.15 45.27 -29.65
C PRO A 231 -44.19 46.27 -30.19
N HIS A 232 -44.88 47.00 -29.30
CA HIS A 232 -45.71 48.14 -29.71
C HIS A 232 -45.50 49.35 -28.78
N PRO A 233 -45.45 50.59 -29.32
CA PRO A 233 -44.90 51.75 -28.64
C PRO A 233 -45.95 52.63 -27.92
N THR A 234 -45.45 53.42 -26.97
CA THR A 234 -45.87 54.73 -26.39
C THR A 234 -46.99 55.57 -27.07
N PRO A 235 -47.48 56.71 -26.49
CA PRO A 235 -47.49 57.21 -25.09
C PRO A 235 -48.80 57.96 -24.65
N LYS A 236 -48.75 58.49 -23.41
CA LYS A 236 -49.43 59.68 -22.81
C LYS A 236 -50.73 59.47 -22.04
N HIS A 237 -50.71 59.87 -20.76
CA HIS A 237 -51.31 61.13 -20.30
C HIS A 237 -50.36 61.82 -19.31
#